data_AF-A0A6I3IZD8-F1
#
_entry.id   AF-A0A6I3IZD8-F1
#
_cell.length_a   1.000
_cell.length_b   1.000
_cell.length_c   1.000
_cell.angle_alpha   90.00
_cell.angle_beta   90.00
_cell.angle_gamma   90.00
#
_symmetry.space_group_name_H-M   'P 1'
#
loop_
_entity.id
_entity.type
_entity.pdbx_description
1 polymer ?
#
loop_
_entity_poly.entity_id
_entity_poly.type
_entity_poly.pdbx_seq_one_letter_code
_entity_poly.pdbx_strand_id
1 'polypeptide(L)'
;MLKRCLVALVAGVLLAAAFEPVAAAYVVPVAVAGFALATRGLRARSGFVVGLVFGVAFYFPHISWMTAVGTDAWLALAGVESLFYGLLGAAAAYLHRLRAWPLWLAAAWVTVEVWRSGWPFSGMPWGRLSFAVADTPVAPALAYVGMVGVSFLLALLGFLLAALVLAVARARDRRALVAGAALAGVALLSVLPAAVPFEPATEETATVAAVQGDVPGPGNDILYDFRGVTDNHVEATVDLAEQVAAGTVERPDFVVWPENSTAVDPFADASTNAGIRRAVEAIGVPVLVGAIVDAGQTNVLNQGIVWDPVTGPGERYTKWHPVPYGEYIPFREFFTGQFGRLAMIPRDMMSGTRETPLEIAGTAVGDAICFDVAYDDGIQAQVRNGAEMLTVQTSNATFIETDQIEQQFAITRLRAIETGKTVVVAATNGVSGIIGPDGGVVASAAPRTQEVLVAEVGLWEGTTPGVLVGPWVGRLAAIATGIGLLLSVLAYRRGRGTTAPRNADEASPDPRAAREDEEQESVR
;
A
#
# COMPACT_ATOMS: atom_id res chain seq x y z
N MET A 1 29.20 -14.55 2.55
CA MET A 1 28.43 -13.29 2.55
C MET A 1 28.04 -12.91 1.13
N LEU A 2 28.99 -12.73 0.20
CA LEU A 2 28.75 -12.33 -1.19
C LEU A 2 27.61 -13.09 -1.90
N LYS A 3 27.63 -14.43 -1.92
CA LYS A 3 26.55 -15.24 -2.52
C LYS A 3 25.16 -14.93 -1.95
N ARG A 4 25.06 -14.62 -0.66
CA ARG A 4 23.77 -14.29 -0.01
C ARG A 4 23.31 -12.89 -0.40
N CYS A 5 24.22 -11.93 -0.50
CA CYS A 5 23.91 -10.61 -1.02
C CYS A 5 23.46 -10.69 -2.49
N LEU A 6 24.08 -11.55 -3.30
CA LEU A 6 23.64 -11.76 -4.69
C LEU A 6 22.23 -12.35 -4.76
N VAL A 7 21.92 -13.37 -3.94
CA VAL A 7 20.56 -13.92 -3.88
C VAL A 7 19.55 -12.87 -3.40
N ALA A 8 19.90 -12.06 -2.39
CA ALA A 8 19.05 -10.97 -1.91
C ALA A 8 18.84 -9.88 -2.97
N LEU A 9 19.89 -9.52 -3.72
CA LEU A 9 19.83 -8.56 -4.82
C LEU A 9 18.86 -9.07 -5.90
N VAL A 10 19.06 -10.29 -6.39
CA VAL A 10 18.19 -10.89 -7.42
C VAL A 10 16.75 -11.00 -6.92
N ALA A 11 16.55 -11.43 -5.67
CA ALA A 11 15.22 -11.53 -5.08
C ALA A 11 14.53 -10.16 -4.94
N GLY A 12 15.25 -9.10 -4.60
CA GLY A 12 14.69 -7.74 -4.54
C GLY A 12 14.32 -7.20 -5.92
N VAL A 13 15.16 -7.41 -6.94
CA VAL A 13 14.84 -7.05 -8.34
C VAL A 13 13.63 -7.83 -8.85
N LEU A 14 13.55 -9.14 -8.55
CA LEU A 14 12.37 -9.93 -8.89
C LEU A 14 11.11 -9.38 -8.21
N LEU A 15 11.21 -8.94 -6.96
CA LEU A 15 10.07 -8.32 -6.29
C LEU A 15 9.67 -7.00 -6.96
N ALA A 16 10.61 -6.17 -7.39
CA ALA A 16 10.30 -4.93 -8.12
C ALA A 16 9.54 -5.21 -9.42
N ALA A 17 9.95 -6.25 -10.17
CA ALA A 17 9.30 -6.69 -11.40
C ALA A 17 7.88 -7.27 -11.19
N ALA A 18 7.47 -7.55 -9.95
CA ALA A 18 6.12 -8.01 -9.65
C ALA A 18 5.06 -6.91 -9.78
N PHE A 19 5.46 -5.65 -9.72
CA PHE A 19 4.58 -4.49 -9.78
C PHE A 19 4.56 -3.91 -11.20
N GLU A 20 3.58 -3.04 -11.46
CA GLU A 20 3.56 -2.25 -12.69
C GLU A 20 4.88 -1.47 -12.86
N PRO A 21 5.39 -1.36 -14.10
CA PRO A 21 4.73 -1.72 -15.37
C PRO A 21 4.99 -3.17 -15.84
N VAL A 22 5.81 -3.93 -15.11
CA VAL A 22 6.20 -5.30 -15.53
C VAL A 22 5.12 -6.32 -15.15
N ALA A 23 4.43 -6.09 -14.02
CA ALA A 23 3.29 -6.87 -13.55
C ALA A 23 3.54 -8.39 -13.48
N ALA A 24 4.78 -8.83 -13.22
CA ALA A 24 5.13 -10.25 -13.13
C ALA A 24 4.75 -10.86 -11.76
N ALA A 25 3.52 -10.65 -11.31
CA ALA A 25 3.01 -10.95 -9.97
C ALA A 25 3.37 -12.35 -9.44
N TYR A 26 3.40 -13.36 -10.31
CA TYR A 26 3.72 -14.75 -9.96
C TYR A 26 5.14 -14.96 -9.41
N VAL A 27 6.05 -13.98 -9.56
CA VAL A 27 7.40 -14.05 -8.98
C VAL A 27 7.43 -13.69 -7.49
N VAL A 28 6.36 -13.11 -6.92
CA VAL A 28 6.32 -12.68 -5.52
C VAL A 28 6.73 -13.80 -4.54
N PRO A 29 6.15 -15.03 -4.59
CA PRO A 29 6.56 -16.10 -3.68
C PRO A 29 8.04 -16.48 -3.87
N VAL A 30 8.56 -16.40 -5.09
CA VAL A 30 9.97 -16.73 -5.39
C VAL A 30 10.91 -15.68 -4.81
N ALA A 31 10.58 -14.39 -4.94
CA ALA A 31 11.33 -13.29 -4.36
C ALA A 31 11.38 -13.39 -2.82
N VAL A 32 10.22 -13.62 -2.18
CA VAL A 32 10.14 -13.81 -0.72
C VAL A 32 10.91 -15.06 -0.27
N ALA A 33 10.83 -16.16 -1.03
CA ALA A 33 11.64 -17.36 -0.78
C ALA A 33 13.14 -17.04 -0.83
N GLY A 34 13.58 -16.28 -1.84
CA GLY A 34 14.95 -15.81 -1.99
C GLY A 34 15.44 -15.02 -0.77
N PHE A 35 14.62 -14.10 -0.26
CA PHE A 35 14.91 -13.37 0.99
C PHE A 35 15.14 -14.30 2.18
N ALA A 36 14.27 -15.29 2.39
CA ALA A 36 14.43 -16.26 3.48
C ALA A 36 15.68 -17.12 3.33
N LEU A 37 16.00 -17.58 2.11
CA LEU A 37 17.20 -18.36 1.84
C LEU A 37 18.48 -17.53 2.08
N ALA A 38 18.49 -16.26 1.65
CA ALA A 38 19.61 -15.36 1.83
C ALA A 38 19.89 -15.03 3.31
N THR A 39 18.85 -14.88 4.13
CA THR A 39 18.96 -14.48 5.54
C THR A 39 19.18 -15.65 6.51
N ARG A 40 18.98 -16.90 6.07
CA ARG A 40 18.96 -18.06 6.97
C ARG A 40 20.30 -18.35 7.65
N GLY A 41 20.30 -18.51 8.99
CA GLY A 41 21.49 -18.85 9.77
C GLY A 41 22.49 -17.71 9.94
N LEU A 42 22.09 -16.47 9.65
CA LEU A 42 22.90 -15.29 9.91
C LEU A 42 22.77 -14.82 11.37
N ARG A 43 23.70 -13.97 11.81
CA ARG A 43 23.55 -13.13 13.00
C ARG A 43 22.75 -11.88 12.63
N ALA A 44 22.11 -11.22 13.59
CA ALA A 44 21.27 -10.05 13.35
C ALA A 44 21.96 -8.96 12.49
N ARG A 45 23.23 -8.62 12.78
CA ARG A 45 23.99 -7.65 11.97
C ARG A 45 24.18 -8.06 10.51
N SER A 46 24.47 -9.35 10.26
CA SER A 46 24.60 -9.85 8.88
C SER A 46 23.25 -10.00 8.20
N GLY A 47 22.20 -10.37 8.95
CA GLY A 47 20.82 -10.37 8.48
C GLY A 47 20.37 -8.97 8.06
N PHE A 48 20.74 -7.95 8.83
CA PHE A 48 20.49 -6.55 8.50
C PHE A 48 21.09 -6.16 7.16
N VAL A 49 22.38 -6.45 6.95
CA VAL A 49 23.05 -6.12 5.67
C VAL A 49 22.40 -6.85 4.49
N VAL A 50 22.09 -8.14 4.62
CA VAL A 50 21.44 -8.90 3.54
C VAL A 50 20.02 -8.39 3.26
N GLY A 51 19.27 -8.07 4.31
CA GLY A 51 17.93 -7.49 4.18
C GLY A 51 17.96 -6.09 3.57
N LEU A 52 18.98 -5.29 3.89
CA LEU A 52 19.19 -3.97 3.28
C LEU A 52 19.51 -4.09 1.79
N VAL A 53 20.35 -5.05 1.39
CA VAL A 53 20.62 -5.30 -0.05
C VAL A 53 19.34 -5.71 -0.78
N PHE A 54 18.49 -6.54 -0.17
CA PHE A 54 17.18 -6.86 -0.72
C PHE A 54 16.30 -5.61 -0.87
N GLY A 55 16.18 -4.81 0.20
CA GLY A 55 15.39 -3.59 0.21
C GLY A 55 15.83 -2.58 -0.85
N VAL A 56 17.14 -2.36 -0.97
CA VAL A 56 17.73 -1.46 -1.98
C VAL A 56 17.42 -1.96 -3.39
N ALA A 57 17.58 -3.25 -3.63
CA ALA A 57 17.28 -3.86 -4.93
C ALA A 57 15.79 -3.81 -5.30
N PHE A 58 14.91 -3.73 -4.30
CA PHE A 58 13.47 -3.61 -4.49
C PHE A 58 13.02 -2.16 -4.67
N TYR A 59 13.26 -1.30 -3.68
CA TYR A 59 12.65 0.04 -3.64
C TYR A 59 13.25 1.03 -4.61
N PHE A 60 14.56 0.99 -4.85
CA PHE A 60 15.18 1.97 -5.76
C PHE A 60 14.56 1.88 -7.16
N PRO A 61 14.41 0.69 -7.77
CA PRO A 61 13.64 0.55 -9.01
C PRO A 61 12.15 0.82 -8.83
N HIS A 62 11.51 0.23 -7.80
CA HIS A 62 10.05 0.21 -7.67
C HIS A 62 9.42 1.61 -7.53
N ILE A 63 10.07 2.51 -6.79
CA ILE A 63 9.61 3.90 -6.62
C ILE A 63 10.48 4.91 -7.38
N SER A 64 11.12 4.49 -8.47
CA SER A 64 11.96 5.38 -9.30
C SER A 64 11.20 6.55 -9.90
N TRP A 65 9.88 6.43 -10.07
CA TRP A 65 8.97 7.51 -10.44
C TRP A 65 9.04 8.72 -9.50
N MET A 66 9.51 8.55 -8.25
CA MET A 66 9.70 9.64 -7.29
C MET A 66 10.76 10.66 -7.76
N THR A 67 11.58 10.31 -8.77
CA THR A 67 12.49 11.26 -9.43
C THR A 67 11.77 12.43 -10.09
N ALA A 68 10.48 12.29 -10.46
CA ALA A 68 9.65 13.38 -10.93
C ALA A 68 9.51 14.49 -9.86
N VAL A 69 9.34 14.10 -8.59
CA VAL A 69 9.32 15.02 -7.44
C VAL A 69 10.72 15.52 -7.11
N GLY A 70 11.71 14.63 -7.11
CA GLY A 70 13.12 14.98 -6.89
C GLY A 70 14.00 13.76 -6.68
N THR A 71 15.19 13.76 -7.28
CA THR A 71 16.16 12.67 -7.12
C THR A 71 16.60 12.50 -5.66
N ASP A 72 16.74 13.60 -4.93
CA ASP A 72 17.02 13.63 -3.50
C ASP A 72 15.89 13.01 -2.68
N ALA A 73 14.63 13.35 -2.98
CA ALA A 73 13.46 12.76 -2.36
C ALA A 73 13.38 11.24 -2.62
N TRP A 74 13.63 10.81 -3.86
CA TRP A 74 13.70 9.40 -4.23
C TRP A 74 14.79 8.65 -3.45
N LEU A 75 16.03 9.16 -3.44
CA LEU A 75 17.15 8.54 -2.72
C LEU A 75 16.87 8.43 -1.22
N ALA A 76 16.29 9.46 -0.61
CA ALA A 76 15.95 9.48 0.80
C ALA A 76 14.84 8.49 1.12
N LEU A 77 13.72 8.54 0.40
CA LEU A 77 12.56 7.67 0.63
C LEU A 77 12.91 6.19 0.37
N ALA A 78 13.51 5.89 -0.78
CA ALA A 78 13.94 4.52 -1.10
C ALA A 78 14.96 4.00 -0.08
N GLY A 79 15.84 4.88 0.42
CA GLY A 79 16.76 4.57 1.51
C GLY A 79 16.05 4.19 2.81
N VAL A 80 15.09 5.00 3.27
CA VAL A 80 14.28 4.75 4.48
C VAL A 80 13.48 3.45 4.33
N GLU A 81 12.79 3.28 3.21
CA GLU A 81 12.02 2.08 2.90
C GLU A 81 12.90 0.81 2.86
N SER A 82 14.13 0.92 2.35
CA SER A 82 15.10 -0.18 2.36
C SER A 82 15.57 -0.56 3.78
N LEU A 83 15.63 0.40 4.71
CA LEU A 83 16.04 0.13 6.10
C LEU A 83 15.05 -0.81 6.81
N PHE A 84 13.76 -0.71 6.51
CA PHE A 84 12.74 -1.62 7.05
C PHE A 84 13.01 -3.08 6.65
N TYR A 85 13.46 -3.34 5.42
CA TYR A 85 13.88 -4.67 5.00
C TYR A 85 15.20 -5.12 5.64
N GLY A 86 16.09 -4.18 5.97
CA GLY A 86 17.23 -4.41 6.85
C GLY A 86 16.79 -4.89 8.24
N LEU A 87 15.85 -4.19 8.87
CA LEU A 87 15.29 -4.58 10.17
C LEU A 87 14.60 -5.96 10.10
N LEU A 88 13.86 -6.24 9.03
CA LEU A 88 13.28 -7.55 8.77
C LEU A 88 14.35 -8.64 8.66
N GLY A 89 15.45 -8.36 7.97
CA GLY A 89 16.58 -9.28 7.86
C GLY A 89 17.26 -9.55 9.22
N ALA A 90 17.34 -8.53 10.08
CA ALA A 90 17.84 -8.67 11.44
C ALA A 90 16.89 -9.53 12.31
N ALA A 91 15.57 -9.30 12.21
CA ALA A 91 14.55 -10.09 12.88
C ALA A 91 14.59 -11.55 12.41
N ALA A 92 14.75 -11.77 11.10
CA ALA A 92 14.82 -13.11 10.51
C ALA A 92 15.93 -13.98 11.11
N ALA A 93 17.07 -13.38 11.49
CA ALA A 93 18.16 -14.09 12.16
C ALA A 93 17.74 -14.80 13.47
N TYR A 94 16.70 -14.30 14.13
CA TYR A 94 16.10 -14.90 15.32
C TYR A 94 14.94 -15.83 14.95
N LEU A 95 14.00 -15.35 14.13
CA LEU A 95 12.77 -16.08 13.79
C LEU A 95 13.03 -17.39 13.03
N HIS A 96 14.10 -17.47 12.22
CA HIS A 96 14.55 -18.72 11.57
C HIS A 96 14.82 -19.88 12.55
N ARG A 97 15.03 -19.59 13.84
CA ARG A 97 15.35 -20.57 14.88
C ARG A 97 14.10 -21.25 15.46
N LEU A 98 12.93 -20.65 15.29
CA LEU A 98 11.68 -21.18 15.82
C LEU A 98 11.17 -22.36 14.99
N ARG A 99 10.36 -23.22 15.63
CA ARG A 99 9.51 -24.16 14.90
C ARG A 99 8.48 -23.37 14.10
N ALA A 100 8.14 -23.85 12.91
CA ALA A 100 7.28 -23.13 11.97
C ALA A 100 7.80 -21.71 11.63
N TRP A 101 9.12 -21.54 11.51
CA TRP A 101 9.74 -20.27 11.09
C TRP A 101 9.07 -19.59 9.87
N PRO A 102 8.49 -20.28 8.87
CA PRO A 102 7.80 -19.59 7.77
C PRO A 102 6.64 -18.72 8.24
N LEU A 103 5.87 -19.20 9.23
CA LEU A 103 4.74 -18.48 9.80
C LEU A 103 5.19 -17.22 10.53
N TRP A 104 6.23 -17.35 11.37
CA TRP A 104 6.79 -16.21 12.11
C TRP A 104 7.40 -15.15 11.18
N LEU A 105 8.03 -15.56 10.09
CA LEU A 105 8.54 -14.62 9.09
C LEU A 105 7.42 -13.96 8.30
N ALA A 106 6.33 -14.67 7.96
CA ALA A 106 5.18 -14.07 7.29
C ALA A 106 4.54 -12.98 8.16
N ALA A 107 4.38 -13.26 9.47
CA ALA A 107 3.93 -12.27 10.44
C ALA A 107 4.89 -11.06 10.51
N ALA A 108 6.22 -11.30 10.54
CA ALA A 108 7.21 -10.23 10.59
C ALA A 108 7.23 -9.39 9.30
N TRP A 109 7.04 -10.01 8.15
CA TRP A 109 6.96 -9.30 6.87
C TRP A 109 5.78 -8.32 6.87
N VAL A 110 4.58 -8.81 7.21
CA VAL A 110 3.38 -7.98 7.26
C VAL A 110 3.46 -6.93 8.38
N THR A 111 4.10 -7.25 9.50
CA THR A 111 4.37 -6.25 10.55
C THR A 111 5.21 -5.10 10.00
N VAL A 112 6.22 -5.40 9.19
CA VAL A 112 7.07 -4.38 8.55
C VAL A 112 6.27 -3.59 7.51
N GLU A 113 5.43 -4.23 6.71
CA GLU A 113 4.53 -3.54 5.78
C GLU A 113 3.56 -2.60 6.49
N VAL A 114 2.89 -3.06 7.55
CA VAL A 114 1.96 -2.22 8.34
C VAL A 114 2.72 -1.08 9.02
N TRP A 115 3.92 -1.33 9.53
CA TRP A 115 4.72 -0.30 10.20
C TRP A 115 5.15 0.80 9.23
N ARG A 116 5.77 0.46 8.10
CA ARG A 116 6.20 1.44 7.10
C ARG A 116 5.02 2.17 6.45
N SER A 117 3.86 1.51 6.34
CA SER A 117 2.65 2.10 5.75
C SER A 117 2.01 3.16 6.65
N GLY A 118 2.31 3.19 7.95
CA GLY A 118 1.71 4.14 8.91
C GLY A 118 2.71 5.09 9.59
N TRP A 119 4.03 4.81 9.50
CA TRP A 119 5.05 5.60 10.19
C TRP A 119 6.42 5.50 9.52
N PRO A 120 7.22 6.58 9.46
CA PRO A 120 6.95 7.93 9.98
C PRO A 120 6.09 8.79 9.03
N PHE A 121 5.53 9.89 9.55
CA PHE A 121 4.82 10.91 8.76
C PHE A 121 3.66 10.35 7.93
N SER A 122 2.76 9.60 8.57
CA SER A 122 1.71 8.79 7.94
C SER A 122 2.19 7.57 7.14
N GLY A 123 3.48 7.44 6.87
CA GLY A 123 4.08 6.26 6.23
C GLY A 123 3.99 6.26 4.71
N MET A 124 4.49 5.18 4.09
CA MET A 124 4.50 4.94 2.65
C MET A 124 4.00 3.53 2.35
N PRO A 125 2.71 3.33 2.01
CA PRO A 125 2.14 1.99 1.80
C PRO A 125 2.62 1.28 0.52
N TRP A 126 3.24 2.01 -0.41
CA TRP A 126 3.65 1.48 -1.71
C TRP A 126 4.54 0.24 -1.61
N GLY A 127 4.42 -0.70 -2.55
CA GLY A 127 5.22 -1.93 -2.55
C GLY A 127 4.78 -3.02 -1.57
N ARG A 128 3.55 -2.95 -1.04
CA ARG A 128 2.94 -4.09 -0.31
C ARG A 128 2.77 -5.26 -1.26
N LEU A 129 3.01 -6.49 -0.80
CA LEU A 129 2.84 -7.67 -1.67
C LEU A 129 1.44 -7.77 -2.28
N SER A 130 0.40 -7.34 -1.56
CA SER A 130 -0.97 -7.29 -2.07
C SER A 130 -1.16 -6.35 -3.25
N PHE A 131 -0.31 -5.34 -3.45
CA PHE A 131 -0.45 -4.40 -4.58
C PHE A 131 0.04 -4.99 -5.91
N ALA A 132 0.70 -6.14 -5.90
CA ALA A 132 1.18 -6.80 -7.11
C ALA A 132 0.13 -7.73 -7.76
N VAL A 133 -1.03 -7.97 -7.14
CA VAL A 133 -1.87 -9.14 -7.50
C VAL A 133 -3.07 -8.87 -8.39
N ALA A 134 -3.26 -7.64 -8.89
CA ALA A 134 -4.49 -7.19 -9.55
C ALA A 134 -4.99 -8.17 -10.63
N ASP A 135 -4.10 -8.68 -11.47
CA ASP A 135 -4.42 -9.60 -12.57
C ASP A 135 -4.06 -11.06 -12.27
N THR A 136 -4.30 -11.50 -11.04
CA THR A 136 -4.01 -12.87 -10.60
C THR A 136 -5.22 -13.53 -9.94
N PRO A 137 -5.30 -14.87 -9.91
CA PRO A 137 -6.35 -15.58 -9.17
C PRO A 137 -6.28 -15.39 -7.64
N VAL A 138 -5.27 -14.66 -7.13
CA VAL A 138 -5.19 -14.30 -5.71
C VAL A 138 -5.98 -13.04 -5.40
N ALA A 139 -6.25 -12.18 -6.40
CA ALA A 139 -6.93 -10.90 -6.18
C ALA A 139 -8.29 -11.06 -5.46
N PRO A 140 -9.18 -12.00 -5.84
CA PRO A 140 -10.46 -12.15 -5.16
C PRO A 140 -10.37 -12.46 -3.66
N ALA A 141 -9.20 -12.90 -3.15
CA ALA A 141 -8.98 -13.06 -1.72
C ALA A 141 -9.02 -11.74 -0.92
N LEU A 142 -8.85 -10.60 -1.57
CA LEU A 142 -8.94 -9.26 -0.96
C LEU A 142 -10.29 -9.05 -0.28
N ALA A 143 -11.39 -9.46 -0.91
CA ALA A 143 -12.73 -9.36 -0.33
C ALA A 143 -12.88 -10.17 0.97
N TYR A 144 -12.05 -11.19 1.19
CA TYR A 144 -12.15 -12.07 2.37
C TYR A 144 -11.18 -11.72 3.49
N VAL A 145 -9.93 -11.38 3.16
CA VAL A 145 -8.86 -11.20 4.15
C VAL A 145 -8.20 -9.81 4.10
N GLY A 146 -8.63 -8.95 3.18
CA GLY A 146 -8.11 -7.60 2.98
C GLY A 146 -6.67 -7.59 2.45
N MET A 147 -6.17 -6.39 2.17
CA MET A 147 -4.81 -6.17 1.64
C MET A 147 -3.74 -6.78 2.56
N VAL A 148 -3.85 -6.55 3.87
CA VAL A 148 -2.92 -7.07 4.88
C VAL A 148 -2.93 -8.61 4.90
N GLY A 149 -4.10 -9.24 4.79
CA GLY A 149 -4.24 -10.69 4.75
C GLY A 149 -3.66 -11.31 3.48
N VAL A 150 -3.86 -10.69 2.33
CA VAL A 150 -3.25 -11.15 1.08
C VAL A 150 -1.74 -11.04 1.13
N SER A 151 -1.18 -9.94 1.63
CA SER A 151 0.26 -9.83 1.88
C SER A 151 0.79 -10.95 2.78
N PHE A 152 0.04 -11.31 3.84
CA PHE A 152 0.40 -12.42 4.72
C PHE A 152 0.44 -13.77 3.99
N LEU A 153 -0.58 -14.07 3.18
CA LEU A 153 -0.67 -15.30 2.41
C LEU A 153 0.50 -15.41 1.41
N LEU A 154 0.80 -14.33 0.67
CA LEU A 154 1.92 -14.29 -0.28
C LEU A 154 3.27 -14.46 0.41
N ALA A 155 3.47 -13.78 1.55
CA ALA A 155 4.69 -13.94 2.33
C ALA A 155 4.85 -15.38 2.84
N LEU A 156 3.75 -15.97 3.35
CA LEU A 156 3.73 -17.34 3.84
C LEU A 156 4.02 -18.36 2.71
N LEU A 157 3.45 -18.17 1.52
CA LEU A 157 3.76 -18.97 0.33
C LEU A 157 5.25 -18.96 0.03
N GLY A 158 5.87 -17.78 -0.03
CA GLY A 158 7.30 -17.68 -0.31
C GLY A 158 8.17 -18.33 0.77
N PHE A 159 7.81 -18.19 2.05
CA PHE A 159 8.56 -18.82 3.12
C PHE A 159 8.37 -20.33 3.21
N LEU A 160 7.18 -20.84 2.88
CA LEU A 160 6.92 -22.29 2.76
C LEU A 160 7.66 -22.87 1.55
N LEU A 161 7.74 -22.16 0.44
CA LEU A 161 8.55 -22.53 -0.71
C LEU A 161 10.04 -22.65 -0.33
N ALA A 162 10.58 -21.66 0.39
CA ALA A 162 11.94 -21.76 0.92
C ALA A 162 12.11 -22.93 1.91
N ALA A 163 11.11 -23.24 2.74
CA ALA A 163 11.14 -24.39 3.63
C ALA A 163 11.16 -25.73 2.89
N LEU A 164 10.38 -25.86 1.81
CA LEU A 164 10.36 -27.03 0.94
C LEU A 164 11.72 -27.23 0.26
N VAL A 165 12.26 -26.19 -0.38
CA VAL A 165 13.60 -26.22 -1.02
C VAL A 165 14.67 -26.69 -0.03
N LEU A 166 14.66 -26.16 1.19
CA LEU A 166 15.61 -26.52 2.25
C LEU A 166 15.45 -27.94 2.80
N ALA A 167 14.25 -28.51 2.72
CA ALA A 167 13.96 -29.87 3.17
C ALA A 167 14.38 -30.89 2.10
N VAL A 168 14.06 -30.62 0.84
CA VAL A 168 14.47 -31.44 -0.32
C VAL A 168 15.98 -31.46 -0.45
N ALA A 169 16.64 -30.29 -0.41
CA ALA A 169 18.10 -30.19 -0.52
C ALA A 169 18.87 -30.90 0.61
N ARG A 170 18.20 -31.27 1.71
CA ARG A 170 18.79 -32.01 2.83
C ARG A 170 18.29 -33.46 2.92
N ALA A 171 17.60 -33.96 1.89
CA ALA A 171 16.99 -35.30 1.87
C ALA A 171 16.16 -35.59 3.13
N ARG A 172 15.32 -34.62 3.56
CA ARG A 172 14.45 -34.75 4.73
C ARG A 172 13.00 -34.98 4.31
N ASP A 173 12.69 -36.16 3.82
CA ASP A 173 11.42 -36.51 3.16
C ASP A 173 10.20 -36.11 3.98
N ARG A 174 10.14 -36.48 5.27
CA ARG A 174 9.01 -36.09 6.14
C ARG A 174 8.83 -34.56 6.24
N ARG A 175 9.93 -33.80 6.30
CA ARG A 175 9.83 -32.32 6.37
C ARG A 175 9.47 -31.72 5.01
N ALA A 176 9.93 -32.32 3.92
CA ALA A 176 9.56 -31.93 2.58
C ALA A 176 8.06 -32.17 2.34
N LEU A 177 7.53 -33.33 2.74
CA LEU A 177 6.10 -33.62 2.69
C LEU A 177 5.26 -32.62 3.49
N VAL A 178 5.64 -32.32 4.73
CA VAL A 178 4.92 -31.34 5.56
C VAL A 178 4.98 -29.93 4.95
N ALA A 179 6.16 -29.49 4.48
CA ALA A 179 6.30 -28.18 3.86
C ALA A 179 5.55 -28.09 2.53
N GLY A 180 5.57 -29.16 1.71
CA GLY A 180 4.85 -29.26 0.45
C GLY A 180 3.33 -29.27 0.64
N ALA A 181 2.82 -30.03 1.61
CA ALA A 181 1.41 -30.05 1.95
C ALA A 181 0.93 -28.69 2.48
N ALA A 182 1.72 -28.04 3.36
CA ALA A 182 1.41 -26.70 3.84
C ALA A 182 1.44 -25.67 2.70
N LEU A 183 2.44 -25.73 1.82
CA LEU A 183 2.55 -24.85 0.65
C LEU A 183 1.33 -25.01 -0.28
N ALA A 184 0.96 -26.25 -0.60
CA ALA A 184 -0.21 -26.54 -1.42
C ALA A 184 -1.52 -26.07 -0.76
N GLY A 185 -1.65 -26.27 0.55
CA GLY A 185 -2.82 -25.82 1.31
C GLY A 185 -2.96 -24.29 1.32
N VAL A 186 -1.86 -23.56 1.53
CA VAL A 186 -1.87 -22.08 1.46
C VAL A 186 -2.11 -21.61 0.02
N ALA A 187 -1.52 -22.26 -0.98
CA ALA A 187 -1.71 -21.88 -2.38
C ALA A 187 -3.18 -22.06 -2.79
N LEU A 188 -3.79 -23.19 -2.40
CA LEU A 188 -5.22 -23.43 -2.59
C LEU A 188 -6.06 -22.38 -1.87
N LEU A 189 -5.75 -22.06 -0.60
CA LEU A 189 -6.48 -21.04 0.16
C LEU A 189 -6.39 -19.65 -0.51
N SER A 190 -5.24 -19.31 -1.10
CA SER A 190 -5.03 -18.03 -1.78
C SER A 190 -5.82 -17.90 -3.09
N VAL A 191 -6.11 -19.01 -3.79
CA VAL A 191 -6.81 -18.98 -5.09
C VAL A 191 -8.25 -19.48 -5.03
N LEU A 192 -8.67 -20.11 -3.93
CA LEU A 192 -10.04 -20.59 -3.73
C LEU A 192 -11.09 -19.48 -3.95
N PRO A 193 -10.86 -18.23 -3.50
CA PRO A 193 -11.77 -17.12 -3.79
C PRO A 193 -11.98 -16.81 -5.27
N ALA A 194 -11.08 -17.21 -6.18
CA ALA A 194 -11.33 -17.06 -7.62
C ALA A 194 -12.36 -18.07 -8.16
N ALA A 195 -12.57 -19.19 -7.46
CA ALA A 195 -13.62 -20.16 -7.79
C ALA A 195 -14.94 -19.88 -7.07
N VAL A 196 -14.89 -19.13 -5.97
CA VAL A 196 -16.05 -18.69 -5.19
C VAL A 196 -15.85 -17.21 -4.89
N PRO A 197 -16.07 -16.33 -5.90
CA PRO A 197 -15.89 -14.90 -5.71
C PRO A 197 -16.90 -14.35 -4.71
N PHE A 198 -16.51 -13.27 -4.04
CA PHE A 198 -17.46 -12.49 -3.25
C PHE A 198 -18.33 -11.69 -4.22
N GLU A 199 -19.64 -11.87 -4.15
CA GLU A 199 -20.61 -11.18 -4.99
C GLU A 199 -21.41 -10.19 -4.14
N PRO A 200 -21.17 -8.87 -4.28
CA PRO A 200 -22.03 -7.85 -3.69
C PRO A 200 -23.45 -7.96 -4.23
N ALA A 201 -24.45 -7.85 -3.35
CA ALA A 201 -25.84 -7.80 -3.76
C ALA A 201 -26.20 -6.36 -4.19
N THR A 202 -25.95 -6.03 -5.47
CA THR A 202 -26.30 -4.74 -6.06
C THR A 202 -27.75 -4.76 -6.53
N GLU A 203 -28.67 -4.23 -5.72
CA GLU A 203 -30.09 -4.11 -6.07
C GLU A 203 -30.44 -2.74 -6.64
N GLU A 204 -29.63 -1.72 -6.33
CA GLU A 204 -29.81 -0.34 -6.78
C GLU A 204 -28.64 0.08 -7.69
N THR A 205 -28.90 1.04 -8.57
CA THR A 205 -27.91 1.60 -9.49
C THR A 205 -27.94 3.12 -9.46
N ALA A 206 -26.82 3.73 -9.84
CA ALA A 206 -26.71 5.17 -10.14
C ALA A 206 -25.95 5.35 -11.46
N THR A 207 -26.34 6.35 -12.26
CA THR A 207 -25.57 6.74 -13.44
C THR A 207 -24.58 7.82 -13.06
N VAL A 208 -23.28 7.55 -13.24
CA VAL A 208 -22.21 8.47 -12.82
C VAL A 208 -21.37 8.88 -14.02
N ALA A 209 -21.04 10.17 -14.08
CA ALA A 209 -20.11 10.71 -15.07
C ALA A 209 -18.75 11.05 -14.43
N ALA A 210 -17.65 10.51 -14.94
CA ALA A 210 -16.29 10.92 -14.59
C ALA A 210 -15.70 11.80 -15.69
N VAL A 211 -15.29 13.03 -15.36
CA VAL A 211 -14.76 14.00 -16.32
C VAL A 211 -13.24 14.02 -16.27
N GLN A 212 -12.60 13.81 -17.41
CA GLN A 212 -11.17 14.02 -17.62
C GLN A 212 -10.97 15.23 -18.52
N GLY A 213 -10.56 16.37 -17.93
CA GLY A 213 -10.39 17.63 -18.66
C GLY A 213 -9.01 17.82 -19.29
N ASP A 214 -8.04 16.96 -18.99
CA ASP A 214 -6.63 17.10 -19.36
C ASP A 214 -5.96 18.39 -18.82
N VAL A 215 -4.62 18.39 -18.84
CA VAL A 215 -3.80 19.55 -18.45
C VAL A 215 -3.20 20.21 -19.71
N PRO A 216 -3.36 21.53 -19.93
CA PRO A 216 -2.77 22.20 -21.08
C PRO A 216 -1.25 22.03 -21.19
N GLY A 217 -0.71 22.21 -22.40
CA GLY A 217 0.74 22.17 -22.65
C GLY A 217 1.35 20.77 -22.48
N PRO A 218 2.53 20.63 -21.85
CA PRO A 218 3.17 19.32 -21.63
C PRO A 218 2.40 18.41 -20.68
N GLY A 219 1.45 18.94 -19.91
CA GLY A 219 0.61 18.15 -19.02
C GLY A 219 1.20 17.78 -17.67
N ASN A 220 2.43 18.21 -17.38
CA ASN A 220 3.13 17.82 -16.16
C ASN A 220 3.07 18.86 -15.03
N ASP A 221 2.37 19.98 -15.25
CA ASP A 221 2.23 21.07 -14.29
C ASP A 221 0.83 21.71 -14.39
N ILE A 222 -0.03 21.43 -13.41
CA ILE A 222 -1.38 22.01 -13.33
C ILE A 222 -1.34 23.53 -13.11
N LEU A 223 -0.30 24.04 -12.44
CA LEU A 223 -0.22 25.46 -12.10
C LEU A 223 0.22 26.32 -13.28
N TYR A 224 0.77 25.70 -14.34
CA TYR A 224 1.19 26.41 -15.55
C TYR A 224 0.02 27.13 -16.23
N ASP A 225 -1.12 26.45 -16.38
CA ASP A 225 -2.35 27.01 -16.92
C ASP A 225 -3.56 26.55 -16.11
N PHE A 226 -3.59 27.00 -14.86
CA PHE A 226 -4.60 26.63 -13.88
C PHE A 226 -6.03 26.97 -14.34
N ARG A 227 -6.19 28.04 -15.13
CA ARG A 227 -7.49 28.43 -15.71
C ARG A 227 -7.90 27.50 -16.83
N GLY A 228 -6.98 27.18 -17.75
CA GLY A 228 -7.24 26.21 -18.82
C GLY A 228 -7.62 24.84 -18.27
N VAL A 229 -7.00 24.37 -17.17
CA VAL A 229 -7.43 23.14 -16.48
C VAL A 229 -8.89 23.25 -16.06
N THR A 230 -9.28 24.31 -15.33
CA THR A 230 -10.67 24.48 -14.88
C THR A 230 -11.64 24.56 -16.07
N ASP A 231 -11.31 25.38 -17.06
CA ASP A 231 -12.13 25.62 -18.25
C ASP A 231 -12.38 24.31 -19.02
N ASN A 232 -11.37 23.44 -19.14
CA ASN A 232 -11.55 22.14 -19.78
C ASN A 232 -12.60 21.27 -19.08
N HIS A 233 -12.63 21.24 -17.74
CA HIS A 233 -13.61 20.45 -17.00
C HIS A 233 -15.01 21.07 -17.09
N VAL A 234 -15.08 22.40 -17.11
CA VAL A 234 -16.33 23.15 -17.33
C VAL A 234 -16.91 22.82 -18.70
N GLU A 235 -16.12 23.01 -19.78
CA GLU A 235 -16.59 22.77 -21.14
C GLU A 235 -16.93 21.30 -21.37
N ALA A 236 -16.12 20.34 -20.89
CA ALA A 236 -16.46 18.92 -20.99
C ALA A 236 -17.80 18.56 -20.29
N THR A 237 -18.12 19.22 -19.18
CA THR A 237 -19.39 19.02 -18.47
C THR A 237 -20.56 19.70 -19.19
N VAL A 238 -20.33 20.86 -19.80
CA VAL A 238 -21.34 21.55 -20.63
C VAL A 238 -21.63 20.75 -21.90
N ASP A 239 -20.60 20.23 -22.57
CA ASP A 239 -20.73 19.36 -23.74
C ASP A 239 -21.47 18.06 -23.39
N LEU A 240 -21.23 17.49 -22.21
CA LEU A 240 -22.02 16.38 -21.70
C LEU A 240 -23.50 16.76 -21.55
N ALA A 241 -23.79 17.93 -21.01
CA ALA A 241 -25.17 18.40 -20.85
C ALA A 241 -25.89 18.55 -22.21
N GLU A 242 -25.20 19.03 -23.24
CA GLU A 242 -25.73 19.09 -24.60
C GLU A 242 -26.01 17.68 -25.16
N GLN A 243 -25.10 16.73 -24.94
CA GLN A 243 -25.28 15.34 -25.36
C GLN A 243 -26.46 14.64 -24.66
N VAL A 244 -26.66 14.93 -23.38
CA VAL A 244 -27.82 14.47 -22.59
C VAL A 244 -29.12 15.10 -23.12
N ALA A 245 -29.13 16.41 -23.37
CA ALA A 245 -30.29 17.11 -23.94
C ALA A 245 -30.65 16.60 -25.35
N ALA A 246 -29.65 16.19 -26.12
CA ALA A 246 -29.84 15.56 -27.43
C ALA A 246 -30.27 14.08 -27.36
N GLY A 247 -30.26 13.46 -26.16
CA GLY A 247 -30.59 12.05 -25.96
C GLY A 247 -29.54 11.08 -26.48
N THR A 248 -28.31 11.54 -26.68
CA THR A 248 -27.18 10.72 -27.17
C THR A 248 -26.42 10.03 -26.04
N VAL A 249 -26.49 10.59 -24.83
CA VAL A 249 -25.90 10.06 -23.60
C VAL A 249 -26.99 10.06 -22.52
N GLU A 250 -26.99 9.03 -21.68
CA GLU A 250 -27.89 8.95 -20.54
C GLU A 250 -27.59 10.06 -19.53
N ARG A 251 -28.63 10.63 -18.91
CA ARG A 251 -28.45 11.68 -17.90
C ARG A 251 -27.82 11.06 -16.64
N PRO A 252 -26.63 11.52 -16.20
CA PRO A 252 -26.07 11.04 -14.94
C PRO A 252 -26.87 11.58 -13.75
N ASP A 253 -26.89 10.83 -12.66
CA ASP A 253 -27.38 11.27 -11.35
C ASP A 253 -26.42 12.27 -10.71
N PHE A 254 -25.11 12.14 -10.95
CA PHE A 254 -24.10 13.12 -10.57
C PHE A 254 -22.82 13.01 -11.41
N VAL A 255 -22.00 14.06 -11.37
CA VAL A 255 -20.72 14.17 -12.09
C VAL A 255 -19.57 14.25 -11.09
N VAL A 256 -18.44 13.62 -11.42
CA VAL A 256 -17.20 13.65 -10.64
C VAL A 256 -16.10 14.34 -11.45
N TRP A 257 -15.52 15.39 -10.85
CA TRP A 257 -14.31 16.04 -11.35
C TRP A 257 -13.08 15.52 -10.61
N PRO A 258 -11.88 15.61 -11.20
CA PRO A 258 -10.65 15.10 -10.60
C PRO A 258 -10.12 16.03 -9.50
N GLU A 259 -9.09 15.54 -8.80
CA GLU A 259 -8.36 16.31 -7.79
C GLU A 259 -7.81 17.60 -8.42
N ASN A 260 -7.88 18.70 -7.67
CA ASN A 260 -7.30 19.98 -8.08
C ASN A 260 -7.81 20.51 -9.44
N SER A 261 -9.03 20.11 -9.84
CA SER A 261 -9.69 20.58 -11.07
C SER A 261 -9.93 22.10 -11.10
N THR A 262 -10.03 22.75 -9.93
CA THR A 262 -10.17 24.22 -9.83
C THR A 262 -8.83 24.95 -9.83
N ALA A 263 -7.75 24.26 -9.45
CA ALA A 263 -6.37 24.75 -9.30
C ALA A 263 -6.13 25.98 -8.38
N VAL A 264 -7.19 26.73 -8.02
CA VAL A 264 -7.25 27.82 -7.05
C VAL A 264 -8.50 27.68 -6.18
N ASP A 265 -8.59 28.48 -5.11
CA ASP A 265 -9.75 28.48 -4.22
C ASP A 265 -11.02 28.98 -4.95
N PRO A 266 -12.02 28.11 -5.17
CA PRO A 266 -13.24 28.46 -5.90
C PRO A 266 -14.17 29.38 -5.10
N PHE A 267 -13.93 29.61 -3.81
CA PHE A 267 -14.68 30.58 -3.01
C PHE A 267 -14.04 31.97 -3.05
N ALA A 268 -12.75 32.05 -3.37
CA ALA A 268 -12.02 33.31 -3.48
C ALA A 268 -11.92 33.81 -4.93
N ASP A 269 -11.83 32.92 -5.92
CA ASP A 269 -11.75 33.27 -7.35
C ASP A 269 -13.15 33.24 -8.00
N ALA A 270 -13.69 34.44 -8.27
CA ALA A 270 -15.03 34.58 -8.83
C ALA A 270 -15.21 33.96 -10.22
N SER A 271 -14.14 33.88 -11.03
CA SER A 271 -14.17 33.29 -12.37
C SER A 271 -14.30 31.77 -12.29
N THR A 272 -13.49 31.14 -11.44
CA THR A 272 -13.54 29.69 -11.16
C THR A 272 -14.92 29.32 -10.61
N ASN A 273 -15.44 30.10 -9.65
CA ASN A 273 -16.78 29.91 -9.12
C ASN A 273 -17.87 29.98 -10.20
N ALA A 274 -17.77 30.97 -11.10
CA ALA A 274 -18.72 31.15 -12.19
C ALA A 274 -18.65 30.00 -13.21
N GLY A 275 -17.45 29.48 -13.50
CA GLY A 275 -17.26 28.29 -14.34
C GLY A 275 -17.92 27.05 -13.74
N ILE A 276 -17.69 26.78 -12.45
CA ILE A 276 -18.34 25.67 -11.73
C ILE A 276 -19.86 25.82 -11.79
N ARG A 277 -20.39 27.01 -11.48
CA ARG A 277 -21.85 27.25 -11.55
C ARG A 277 -22.40 27.03 -12.95
N ARG A 278 -21.71 27.50 -13.99
CA ARG A 278 -22.12 27.26 -15.39
C ARG A 278 -22.20 25.76 -15.70
N ALA A 279 -21.19 24.97 -15.31
CA ALA A 279 -21.19 23.53 -15.54
C ALA A 279 -22.33 22.83 -14.79
N VAL A 280 -22.50 23.13 -13.50
CA VAL A 280 -23.53 22.55 -12.64
C VAL A 280 -24.94 22.93 -13.10
N GLU A 281 -25.16 24.19 -13.49
CA GLU A 281 -26.44 24.67 -14.03
C GLU A 281 -26.76 24.03 -15.39
N ALA A 282 -25.75 23.81 -16.24
CA ALA A 282 -25.93 23.20 -17.55
C ALA A 282 -26.36 21.73 -17.45
N ILE A 283 -25.64 20.91 -16.67
CA ILE A 283 -25.97 19.48 -16.52
C ILE A 283 -27.19 19.26 -15.60
N GLY A 284 -27.46 20.20 -14.69
CA GLY A 284 -28.64 20.20 -13.83
C GLY A 284 -28.66 19.07 -12.81
N VAL A 285 -27.49 18.54 -12.43
CA VAL A 285 -27.31 17.52 -11.38
C VAL A 285 -26.09 17.88 -10.52
N PRO A 286 -25.93 17.31 -9.31
CA PRO A 286 -24.77 17.58 -8.46
C PRO A 286 -23.44 17.24 -9.13
N VAL A 287 -22.41 18.04 -8.83
CA VAL A 287 -21.03 17.82 -9.29
C VAL A 287 -20.09 17.76 -8.08
N LEU A 288 -19.35 16.66 -7.93
CA LEU A 288 -18.26 16.54 -6.97
C LEU A 288 -17.00 17.20 -7.54
N VAL A 289 -16.69 18.41 -7.08
CA VAL A 289 -15.59 19.25 -7.58
C VAL A 289 -14.35 19.07 -6.70
N GLY A 290 -13.24 18.62 -7.29
CA GLY A 290 -11.95 18.57 -6.61
C GLY A 290 -11.27 19.94 -6.60
N ALA A 291 -11.02 20.49 -5.42
CA ALA A 291 -10.58 21.87 -5.23
C ALA A 291 -9.50 22.02 -4.15
N ILE A 292 -8.64 23.02 -4.32
CA ILE A 292 -7.74 23.50 -3.27
C ILE A 292 -8.39 24.69 -2.57
N VAL A 293 -8.61 24.61 -1.27
CA VAL A 293 -9.32 25.63 -0.49
C VAL A 293 -8.38 26.25 0.54
N ASP A 294 -8.45 27.57 0.71
CA ASP A 294 -7.67 28.28 1.70
C ASP A 294 -8.16 27.95 3.12
N ALA A 295 -7.22 27.66 4.02
CA ALA A 295 -7.50 27.40 5.43
C ALA A 295 -6.66 28.30 6.33
N GLY A 296 -6.76 29.60 6.09
CA GLY A 296 -5.97 30.63 6.76
C GLY A 296 -4.69 30.97 6.00
N GLN A 297 -3.77 31.69 6.65
CA GLN A 297 -2.59 32.25 5.99
C GLN A 297 -1.52 31.21 5.65
N THR A 298 -1.42 30.15 6.45
CA THR A 298 -0.32 29.18 6.40
C THR A 298 -0.74 27.81 5.87
N ASN A 299 -2.04 27.60 5.65
CA ASN A 299 -2.59 26.28 5.40
C ASN A 299 -3.60 26.28 4.25
N VAL A 300 -3.71 25.11 3.63
CA VAL A 300 -4.68 24.79 2.58
C VAL A 300 -5.34 23.45 2.85
N LEU A 301 -6.45 23.19 2.19
CA LEU A 301 -7.16 21.92 2.17
C LEU A 301 -7.25 21.45 0.72
N ASN A 302 -7.09 20.14 0.51
CA ASN A 302 -7.44 19.50 -0.74
C ASN A 302 -8.75 18.76 -0.53
N GLN A 303 -9.80 19.19 -1.24
CA GLN A 303 -11.17 18.80 -0.96
C GLN A 303 -11.93 18.32 -2.20
N GLY A 304 -12.77 17.31 -2.02
CA GLY A 304 -13.91 17.05 -2.87
C GLY A 304 -15.11 17.81 -2.32
N ILE A 305 -15.73 18.67 -3.12
CA ILE A 305 -16.85 19.54 -2.69
C ILE A 305 -18.07 19.24 -3.58
N VAL A 306 -19.17 18.81 -2.95
CA VAL A 306 -20.43 18.59 -3.64
C VAL A 306 -21.05 19.93 -3.99
N TRP A 307 -21.19 20.22 -5.28
CA TRP A 307 -21.88 21.40 -5.79
C TRP A 307 -23.25 21.00 -6.32
N ASP A 308 -24.30 21.40 -5.61
CA ASP A 308 -25.68 21.13 -5.98
C ASP A 308 -26.24 22.29 -6.84
N PRO A 309 -27.00 22.01 -7.91
CA PRO A 309 -27.54 23.05 -8.79
C PRO A 309 -28.54 23.99 -8.13
N VAL A 310 -29.15 23.60 -7.01
CA VAL A 310 -30.18 24.39 -6.31
C VAL A 310 -29.58 25.12 -5.10
N THR A 311 -28.79 24.40 -4.30
CA THR A 311 -28.27 24.86 -3.00
C THR A 311 -26.82 25.34 -3.05
N GLY A 312 -26.10 25.03 -4.12
CA GLY A 312 -24.69 25.39 -4.29
C GLY A 312 -23.73 24.46 -3.55
N PRO A 313 -22.56 24.94 -3.10
CA PRO A 313 -21.54 24.11 -2.45
C PRO A 313 -22.01 23.61 -1.09
N GLY A 314 -22.09 22.30 -0.91
CA GLY A 314 -22.56 21.60 0.28
C GLY A 314 -21.48 20.74 0.94
N GLU A 315 -21.74 19.45 1.02
CA GLU A 315 -20.88 18.47 1.69
C GLU A 315 -19.46 18.43 1.12
N ARG A 316 -18.49 18.11 1.98
CA ARG A 316 -17.07 18.09 1.62
C ARG A 316 -16.34 16.89 2.20
N TYR A 317 -15.42 16.35 1.43
CA TYR A 317 -14.38 15.45 1.89
C TYR A 317 -13.05 16.23 1.83
N THR A 318 -12.18 16.03 2.82
CA THR A 318 -10.82 16.58 2.82
C THR A 318 -9.85 15.42 2.79
N LYS A 319 -8.86 15.49 1.91
CA LYS A 319 -7.78 14.49 1.76
C LYS A 319 -7.22 14.09 3.12
N TRP A 320 -7.19 12.78 3.39
CA TRP A 320 -6.74 12.27 4.69
C TRP A 320 -5.22 12.29 4.82
N HIS A 321 -4.52 11.86 3.76
CA HIS A 321 -3.07 11.72 3.73
C HIS A 321 -2.42 12.72 2.77
N PRO A 322 -2.17 13.96 3.20
CA PRO A 322 -1.24 14.84 2.52
C PRO A 322 0.14 14.17 2.39
N VAL A 323 0.77 14.30 1.24
CA VAL A 323 2.06 13.67 0.93
C VAL A 323 3.21 14.43 1.63
N PRO A 324 4.03 13.77 2.46
CA PRO A 324 5.18 14.39 3.09
C PRO A 324 6.18 14.93 2.06
N TYR A 325 6.62 16.17 2.24
CA TYR A 325 7.50 16.92 1.34
C TYR A 325 6.96 17.18 -0.07
N GLY A 326 5.71 16.80 -0.36
CA GLY A 326 4.98 17.14 -1.59
C GLY A 326 3.83 18.12 -1.34
N GLU A 327 3.11 17.96 -0.23
CA GLU A 327 1.92 18.76 0.12
C GLU A 327 2.04 19.44 1.49
N TYR A 328 2.94 18.95 2.34
CA TYR A 328 3.32 19.59 3.60
C TYR A 328 4.79 19.28 3.93
N ILE A 329 5.41 20.07 4.82
CA ILE A 329 6.81 19.89 5.20
C ILE A 329 6.88 19.39 6.66
N PRO A 330 7.15 18.10 6.90
CA PRO A 330 7.48 17.63 8.24
C PRO A 330 8.64 18.44 8.84
N PHE A 331 8.46 18.91 10.08
CA PHE A 331 9.47 19.71 10.79
C PHE A 331 9.86 21.01 10.06
N ARG A 332 8.88 21.66 9.39
CA ARG A 332 9.03 22.91 8.61
C ARG A 332 9.87 23.98 9.32
N GLU A 333 9.77 24.08 10.65
CA GLU A 333 10.52 25.02 11.49
C GLU A 333 12.05 24.87 11.41
N PHE A 334 12.56 23.70 11.01
CA PHE A 334 14.00 23.46 10.79
C PHE A 334 14.43 23.70 9.34
N PHE A 335 13.49 23.77 8.41
CA PHE A 335 13.73 24.02 6.98
C PHE A 335 13.38 25.48 6.62
N THR A 336 13.85 26.42 7.43
CA THR A 336 13.54 27.85 7.26
C THR A 336 14.38 28.47 6.13
N GLY A 337 13.72 28.86 5.03
CA GLY A 337 14.33 29.46 3.84
C GLY A 337 13.83 28.83 2.53
N GLN A 338 14.17 29.41 1.37
CA GLN A 338 13.88 28.81 0.06
C GLN A 338 14.83 27.64 -0.23
N PHE A 339 14.70 26.56 0.53
CA PHE A 339 15.50 25.35 0.33
C PHE A 339 15.01 24.56 -0.88
N GLY A 340 15.63 24.83 -2.03
CA GLY A 340 15.40 24.07 -3.26
C GLY A 340 13.92 23.99 -3.61
N ARG A 341 13.44 22.77 -3.86
CA ARG A 341 12.07 22.48 -4.28
C ARG A 341 11.01 22.64 -3.18
N LEU A 342 11.41 22.64 -1.89
CA LEU A 342 10.46 22.84 -0.78
C LEU A 342 9.81 24.23 -0.78
N ALA A 343 10.45 25.21 -1.42
CA ALA A 343 9.87 26.55 -1.63
C ALA A 343 8.57 26.52 -2.45
N MET A 344 8.32 25.44 -3.21
CA MET A 344 7.08 25.23 -3.96
C MET A 344 5.90 24.82 -3.07
N ILE A 345 6.12 24.59 -1.77
CA ILE A 345 5.09 24.27 -0.78
C ILE A 345 4.97 25.43 0.23
N PRO A 346 4.47 26.61 -0.19
CA PRO A 346 4.45 27.80 0.66
C PRO A 346 3.54 27.62 1.88
N ARG A 347 2.51 26.78 1.78
CA ARG A 347 1.52 26.50 2.82
C ARG A 347 1.41 24.99 3.03
N ASP A 348 1.20 24.54 4.26
CA ASP A 348 1.02 23.12 4.56
C ASP A 348 -0.43 22.71 4.30
N MET A 349 -0.62 21.65 3.53
CA MET A 349 -1.91 21.01 3.40
C MET A 349 -2.29 20.28 4.70
N MET A 350 -3.50 20.54 5.22
CA MET A 350 -3.99 19.87 6.43
C MET A 350 -4.74 18.59 6.08
N SER A 351 -4.60 17.57 6.94
CA SER A 351 -5.35 16.33 6.86
C SER A 351 -6.83 16.51 7.20
N GLY A 352 -7.69 15.83 6.46
CA GLY A 352 -9.08 15.59 6.82
C GLY A 352 -9.24 14.55 7.93
N THR A 353 -10.47 14.48 8.46
CA THR A 353 -10.85 13.54 9.54
C THR A 353 -12.23 12.90 9.32
N ARG A 354 -12.82 13.11 8.13
CA ARG A 354 -14.18 12.63 7.83
C ARG A 354 -14.19 11.13 7.62
N GLU A 355 -14.90 10.40 8.48
CA GLU A 355 -15.04 8.93 8.42
C GLU A 355 -16.30 8.45 7.70
N THR A 356 -17.24 9.35 7.39
CA THR A 356 -18.52 9.03 6.73
C THR A 356 -18.47 9.36 5.24
N PRO A 357 -19.17 8.59 4.37
CA PRO A 357 -19.28 8.92 2.95
C PRO A 357 -19.96 10.28 2.74
N LEU A 358 -19.78 10.87 1.55
CA LEU A 358 -20.52 12.03 1.05
C LEU A 358 -21.93 11.61 0.63
N GLU A 359 -22.93 12.44 0.89
CA GLU A 359 -24.26 12.28 0.30
C GLU A 359 -24.34 13.04 -1.02
N ILE A 360 -24.48 12.32 -2.14
CA ILE A 360 -24.55 12.90 -3.49
C ILE A 360 -25.74 12.32 -4.22
N ALA A 361 -26.73 13.16 -4.55
CA ALA A 361 -27.96 12.74 -5.25
C ALA A 361 -28.71 11.56 -4.59
N GLY A 362 -28.57 11.37 -3.27
CA GLY A 362 -29.17 10.26 -2.53
C GLY A 362 -28.32 8.99 -2.45
N THR A 363 -27.09 9.02 -2.98
CA THR A 363 -26.10 7.95 -2.89
C THR A 363 -25.01 8.31 -1.87
N ALA A 364 -24.66 7.35 -1.02
CA ALA A 364 -23.55 7.46 -0.08
C ALA A 364 -22.21 7.13 -0.78
N VAL A 365 -21.46 8.15 -1.18
CA VAL A 365 -20.21 8.04 -1.94
C VAL A 365 -18.99 8.17 -1.04
N GLY A 366 -18.20 7.10 -0.90
CA GLY A 366 -16.89 7.18 -0.25
C GLY A 366 -15.86 7.84 -1.16
N ASP A 367 -15.20 8.90 -0.71
CA ASP A 367 -14.21 9.65 -1.51
C ASP A 367 -12.78 9.37 -1.04
N ALA A 368 -11.85 9.33 -1.99
CA ALA A 368 -10.43 9.21 -1.75
C ALA A 368 -9.68 10.08 -2.76
N ILE A 369 -8.75 10.90 -2.26
CA ILE A 369 -8.02 11.84 -3.10
C ILE A 369 -6.60 11.32 -3.33
N CYS A 370 -6.31 10.97 -4.59
CA CYS A 370 -4.98 10.62 -5.09
C CYS A 370 -4.29 9.50 -4.30
N PHE A 371 -3.27 9.83 -3.51
CA PHE A 371 -2.51 8.88 -2.70
C PHE A 371 -3.36 8.16 -1.63
N ASP A 372 -4.50 8.72 -1.22
CA ASP A 372 -5.40 8.10 -0.23
C ASP A 372 -5.79 6.67 -0.61
N VAL A 373 -5.85 6.35 -1.91
CA VAL A 373 -6.17 5.00 -2.40
C VAL A 373 -5.21 3.91 -1.92
N ALA A 374 -3.96 4.27 -1.60
CA ALA A 374 -2.97 3.33 -1.07
C ALA A 374 -3.07 3.11 0.45
N TYR A 375 -3.81 3.96 1.17
CA TYR A 375 -4.02 3.86 2.60
C TYR A 375 -5.29 3.07 2.95
N ASP A 376 -5.26 2.35 4.06
CA ASP A 376 -6.34 1.42 4.44
C ASP A 376 -7.45 2.13 5.22
N ASP A 377 -7.13 3.11 6.06
CA ASP A 377 -8.00 3.68 7.10
C ASP A 377 -9.14 4.54 6.56
N GLY A 378 -8.86 5.55 5.71
CA GLY A 378 -9.88 6.48 5.23
C GLY A 378 -10.99 5.81 4.41
N ILE A 379 -10.62 4.92 3.49
CA ILE A 379 -11.59 4.17 2.68
C ILE A 379 -12.35 3.17 3.54
N GLN A 380 -11.66 2.40 4.40
CA GLN A 380 -12.34 1.42 5.24
C GLN A 380 -13.28 2.07 6.25
N ALA A 381 -12.97 3.26 6.76
CA ALA A 381 -13.86 4.01 7.64
C ALA A 381 -15.17 4.37 6.93
N GLN A 382 -15.09 4.94 5.72
CA GLN A 382 -16.26 5.31 4.92
C GLN A 382 -17.11 4.09 4.54
N VAL A 383 -16.48 2.99 4.13
CA VAL A 383 -17.19 1.73 3.82
C VAL A 383 -17.91 1.17 5.04
N ARG A 384 -17.29 1.17 6.22
CA ARG A 384 -17.94 0.71 7.46
C ARG A 384 -19.08 1.64 7.91
N ASN A 385 -19.06 2.90 7.46
CA ASN A 385 -20.08 3.90 7.73
C ASN A 385 -21.09 4.06 6.58
N GLY A 386 -21.24 3.04 5.72
CA GLY A 386 -22.34 2.94 4.76
C GLY A 386 -22.04 3.42 3.35
N ALA A 387 -20.77 3.59 2.95
CA ALA A 387 -20.46 3.92 1.56
C ALA A 387 -20.99 2.84 0.59
N GLU A 388 -21.78 3.25 -0.39
CA GLU A 388 -22.43 2.39 -1.39
C GLU A 388 -21.59 2.19 -2.63
N MET A 389 -20.77 3.20 -2.96
CA MET A 389 -19.76 3.18 -4.00
C MET A 389 -18.57 4.04 -3.58
N LEU A 390 -17.48 3.96 -4.34
CA LEU A 390 -16.30 4.79 -4.12
C LEU A 390 -16.02 5.68 -5.32
N THR A 391 -15.42 6.83 -5.04
CA THR A 391 -14.80 7.69 -6.04
C THR A 391 -13.34 7.95 -5.69
N VAL A 392 -12.51 8.08 -6.72
CA VAL A 392 -11.11 8.48 -6.60
C VAL A 392 -10.88 9.70 -7.46
N GLN A 393 -10.66 10.84 -6.80
CA GLN A 393 -10.25 12.07 -7.46
C GLN A 393 -8.73 12.11 -7.51
N THR A 394 -8.11 12.21 -8.69
CA THR A 394 -6.65 12.17 -8.80
C THR A 394 -6.09 13.16 -9.82
N SER A 395 -4.97 13.79 -9.48
CA SER A 395 -4.17 14.59 -10.39
C SER A 395 -2.84 13.88 -10.63
N ASN A 396 -2.67 13.32 -11.82
CA ASN A 396 -1.45 12.60 -12.19
C ASN A 396 -0.42 13.45 -12.93
N ALA A 397 -0.62 14.78 -13.03
CA ALA A 397 0.23 15.67 -13.80
C ALA A 397 1.73 15.51 -13.44
N THR A 398 2.08 15.55 -12.15
CA THR A 398 3.47 15.37 -11.70
C THR A 398 4.10 14.06 -12.16
N PHE A 399 3.30 13.01 -12.33
CA PHE A 399 3.75 11.64 -12.59
C PHE A 399 3.41 11.14 -14.00
N ILE A 400 2.92 12.01 -14.89
CA ILE A 400 2.30 11.63 -16.16
C ILE A 400 3.24 10.89 -17.14
N GLU A 401 4.54 11.05 -16.96
CA GLU A 401 5.59 10.37 -17.75
C GLU A 401 6.25 9.20 -16.99
N THR A 402 5.59 8.66 -15.97
CA THR A 402 6.16 7.64 -15.07
C THR A 402 5.18 6.50 -14.81
N ASP A 403 5.72 5.34 -14.42
CA ASP A 403 4.94 4.13 -14.10
C ASP A 403 4.04 4.26 -12.86
N GLN A 404 4.05 5.41 -12.17
CA GLN A 404 3.24 5.62 -10.98
C GLN A 404 1.74 5.59 -11.31
N ILE A 405 1.34 6.05 -12.51
CA ILE A 405 -0.07 6.12 -12.90
C ILE A 405 -0.68 4.72 -13.02
N GLU A 406 0.07 3.76 -13.58
CA GLU A 406 -0.34 2.36 -13.69
C GLU A 406 -0.33 1.69 -12.31
N GLN A 407 0.69 1.95 -11.49
CA GLN A 407 0.75 1.43 -10.11
C GLN A 407 -0.45 1.89 -9.28
N GLN A 408 -0.80 3.19 -9.35
CA GLN A 408 -1.94 3.74 -8.63
C GLN A 408 -3.26 3.14 -9.14
N PHE A 409 -3.43 3.05 -10.47
CA PHE A 409 -4.65 2.47 -11.05
C PHE A 409 -4.82 0.99 -10.66
N ALA A 410 -3.74 0.20 -10.63
CA ALA A 410 -3.75 -1.17 -10.13
C ALA A 410 -4.17 -1.24 -8.65
N ILE A 411 -3.67 -0.33 -7.80
CA ILE A 411 -4.09 -0.23 -6.39
C ILE A 411 -5.58 0.10 -6.29
N THR A 412 -6.09 1.02 -7.10
CA THR A 412 -7.51 1.35 -7.17
C THR A 412 -8.36 0.14 -7.52
N ARG A 413 -7.94 -0.66 -8.51
CA ARG A 413 -8.63 -1.92 -8.87
C ARG A 413 -8.69 -2.88 -7.69
N LEU A 414 -7.60 -3.00 -6.95
CA LEU A 414 -7.55 -3.84 -5.75
C LEU A 414 -8.44 -3.30 -4.62
N ARG A 415 -8.65 -1.98 -4.52
CA ARG A 415 -9.63 -1.39 -3.58
C ARG A 415 -11.05 -1.75 -3.95
N ALA A 416 -11.40 -1.76 -5.23
CA ALA A 416 -12.71 -2.23 -5.69
C ALA A 416 -12.99 -3.65 -5.17
N ILE A 417 -12.02 -4.57 -5.37
CA ILE A 417 -12.11 -5.95 -4.88
C ILE A 417 -12.17 -6.03 -3.35
N GLU A 418 -11.29 -5.32 -2.65
CA GLU A 418 -11.24 -5.37 -1.18
C GLU A 418 -12.57 -4.90 -0.58
N THR A 419 -13.14 -3.83 -1.12
CA THR A 419 -14.32 -3.18 -0.58
C THR A 419 -15.63 -3.71 -1.14
N GLY A 420 -15.59 -4.49 -2.23
CA GLY A 420 -16.76 -4.97 -2.96
C GLY A 420 -17.58 -3.83 -3.58
N LYS A 421 -16.98 -2.67 -3.81
CA LYS A 421 -17.64 -1.47 -4.34
C LYS A 421 -17.23 -1.24 -5.79
N THR A 422 -18.16 -0.68 -6.57
CA THR A 422 -17.77 0.00 -7.81
C THR A 422 -16.95 1.24 -7.45
N VAL A 423 -15.87 1.48 -8.20
CA VAL A 423 -14.97 2.64 -8.02
C VAL A 423 -14.97 3.47 -9.29
N VAL A 424 -15.32 4.76 -9.16
CA VAL A 424 -15.26 5.75 -10.23
C VAL A 424 -14.00 6.58 -10.07
N VAL A 425 -13.11 6.55 -11.06
CA VAL A 425 -11.85 7.29 -11.05
C VAL A 425 -11.98 8.47 -12.00
N ALA A 426 -11.89 9.68 -11.45
CA ALA A 426 -11.72 10.91 -12.23
C ALA A 426 -10.27 11.36 -12.09
N ALA A 427 -9.51 11.24 -13.18
CA ALA A 427 -8.15 11.73 -13.29
C ALA A 427 -8.12 13.05 -14.07
N THR A 428 -7.26 14.00 -13.70
CA THR A 428 -7.09 15.23 -14.50
C THR A 428 -6.57 14.90 -15.89
N ASN A 429 -5.52 14.08 -15.96
CA ASN A 429 -4.86 13.69 -17.21
C ASN A 429 -4.22 12.30 -17.19
N GLY A 430 -4.41 11.54 -16.09
CA GLY A 430 -3.97 10.16 -15.95
C GLY A 430 -4.97 9.17 -16.54
N VAL A 431 -5.10 7.99 -15.91
CA VAL A 431 -6.13 7.01 -16.30
C VAL A 431 -7.40 7.28 -15.51
N SER A 432 -8.45 7.77 -16.17
CA SER A 432 -9.82 7.74 -15.63
C SER A 432 -10.47 6.40 -15.93
N GLY A 433 -11.39 5.94 -15.08
CA GLY A 433 -12.03 4.65 -15.29
C GLY A 433 -13.17 4.33 -14.36
N ILE A 434 -14.02 3.41 -14.79
CA ILE A 434 -15.09 2.80 -14.01
C ILE A 434 -14.69 1.36 -13.73
N ILE A 435 -14.54 1.02 -12.45
CA ILE A 435 -14.00 -0.27 -12.01
C ILE A 435 -15.08 -1.02 -11.23
N GLY A 436 -15.46 -2.19 -11.70
CA GLY A 436 -16.43 -3.06 -11.02
C GLY A 436 -15.89 -3.66 -9.72
N PRO A 437 -16.77 -4.22 -8.88
CA PRO A 437 -16.40 -4.77 -7.57
C PRO A 437 -15.47 -6.00 -7.64
N ASP A 438 -15.31 -6.61 -8.81
CA ASP A 438 -14.36 -7.68 -9.08
C ASP A 438 -12.98 -7.17 -9.52
N GLY A 439 -12.80 -5.85 -9.58
CA GLY A 439 -11.58 -5.19 -10.07
C GLY A 439 -11.47 -5.13 -11.59
N GLY A 440 -12.50 -5.55 -12.33
CA GLY A 440 -12.60 -5.42 -13.78
C GLY A 440 -12.82 -3.96 -14.18
N VAL A 441 -12.15 -3.52 -15.26
CA VAL A 441 -12.33 -2.18 -15.81
C VAL A 441 -13.49 -2.22 -16.80
N VAL A 442 -14.58 -1.53 -16.46
CA VAL A 442 -15.81 -1.44 -17.28
C VAL A 442 -15.64 -0.44 -18.41
N ALA A 443 -15.06 0.72 -18.08
CA ALA A 443 -14.73 1.79 -19.03
C ALA A 443 -13.46 2.51 -18.57
N SER A 444 -12.71 3.08 -19.51
CA SER A 444 -11.49 3.84 -19.21
C SER A 444 -11.20 4.90 -20.27
N ALA A 445 -10.67 6.04 -19.84
CA ALA A 445 -10.06 7.04 -20.71
C ALA A 445 -8.53 6.92 -20.62
N ALA A 446 -7.87 7.08 -21.77
CA ALA A 446 -6.40 7.02 -21.80
C ALA A 446 -5.77 8.28 -21.18
N PRO A 447 -4.52 8.22 -20.72
CA PRO A 447 -3.80 9.41 -20.30
C PRO A 447 -3.73 10.46 -21.40
N ARG A 448 -3.72 11.74 -21.02
CA ARG A 448 -3.62 12.89 -21.93
C ARG A 448 -4.75 13.00 -22.97
N THR A 449 -5.96 12.59 -22.62
CA THR A 449 -7.18 12.82 -23.43
C THR A 449 -8.19 13.69 -22.70
N GLN A 450 -9.12 14.29 -23.44
CA GLN A 450 -10.30 14.98 -22.89
C GLN A 450 -11.53 14.12 -23.14
N GLU A 451 -12.00 13.41 -22.13
CA GLU A 451 -13.06 12.41 -22.24
C GLU A 451 -13.97 12.43 -21.03
N VAL A 452 -15.23 12.06 -21.23
CA VAL A 452 -16.22 11.92 -20.16
C VAL A 452 -16.75 10.49 -20.19
N LEU A 453 -16.53 9.76 -19.10
CA LEU A 453 -17.01 8.38 -18.94
C LEU A 453 -18.35 8.43 -18.24
N VAL A 454 -19.43 7.98 -18.90
CA VAL A 454 -20.75 7.86 -18.29
C VAL A 454 -21.10 6.38 -18.19
N ALA A 455 -21.45 5.92 -16.99
CA ALA A 455 -21.82 4.53 -16.76
C ALA A 455 -22.85 4.40 -15.63
N GLU A 456 -23.77 3.46 -15.81
CA GLU A 456 -24.58 2.93 -14.72
C GLU A 456 -23.69 2.03 -13.84
N VAL A 457 -23.67 2.31 -12.53
CA VAL A 457 -22.87 1.58 -11.54
C VAL A 457 -23.76 0.97 -10.48
N GLY A 458 -23.45 -0.26 -10.07
CA GLY A 458 -24.15 -0.93 -8.97
C GLY A 458 -23.77 -0.33 -7.62
N LEU A 459 -24.79 -0.07 -6.80
CA LEU A 459 -24.68 0.39 -5.42
C LEU A 459 -24.83 -0.79 -4.46
N TRP A 460 -24.02 -0.81 -3.41
CA TRP A 460 -24.10 -1.84 -2.38
C TRP A 460 -23.72 -1.25 -1.02
N GLU A 461 -24.59 -1.29 -0.02
CA GLU A 461 -24.30 -0.73 1.32
C GLU A 461 -23.36 -1.62 2.17
N GLY A 462 -23.28 -2.92 1.87
CA GLY A 462 -22.63 -3.90 2.75
C GLY A 462 -21.10 -3.73 2.90
N THR A 463 -20.50 -4.44 3.86
CA THR A 463 -19.05 -4.43 4.08
C THR A 463 -18.47 -5.82 3.86
N THR A 464 -17.39 -5.93 3.10
CA THR A 464 -16.71 -7.20 2.88
C THR A 464 -16.03 -7.71 4.16
N PRO A 465 -15.85 -9.03 4.33
CA PRO A 465 -15.04 -9.57 5.42
C PRO A 465 -13.61 -9.02 5.45
N GLY A 466 -13.02 -8.75 4.29
CA GLY A 466 -11.68 -8.22 4.14
C GLY A 466 -11.48 -6.87 4.83
N VAL A 467 -12.43 -5.94 4.65
CA VAL A 467 -12.43 -4.62 5.31
C VAL A 467 -12.52 -4.75 6.84
N LEU A 468 -13.25 -5.75 7.34
CA LEU A 468 -13.40 -5.97 8.78
C LEU A 468 -12.18 -6.67 9.41
N VAL A 469 -11.61 -7.65 8.71
CA VAL A 469 -10.55 -8.53 9.24
C VAL A 469 -9.14 -7.93 9.05
N GLY A 470 -8.90 -7.17 7.97
CA GLY A 470 -7.60 -6.62 7.62
C GLY A 470 -6.85 -5.93 8.78
N PRO A 471 -7.46 -4.99 9.51
CA PRO A 471 -6.83 -4.34 10.66
C PRO A 471 -6.40 -5.31 11.76
N TRP A 472 -7.17 -6.38 11.99
CA TRP A 472 -6.85 -7.40 12.99
C TRP A 472 -5.69 -8.28 12.55
N VAL A 473 -5.59 -8.63 11.27
CA VAL A 473 -4.44 -9.38 10.74
C VAL A 473 -3.15 -8.63 11.02
N GLY A 474 -3.11 -7.32 10.78
CA GLY A 474 -1.93 -6.48 11.04
C GLY A 474 -1.53 -6.47 12.53
N ARG A 475 -2.51 -6.26 13.41
CA ARG A 475 -2.29 -6.28 14.87
C ARG A 475 -1.79 -7.64 15.37
N LEU A 476 -2.43 -8.72 14.93
CA LEU A 476 -2.06 -10.08 15.31
C LEU A 476 -0.68 -10.45 14.77
N ALA A 477 -0.33 -10.02 13.56
CA ALA A 477 0.99 -10.19 12.98
C ALA A 477 2.07 -9.47 13.80
N ALA A 478 1.81 -8.23 14.23
CA ALA A 478 2.74 -7.48 15.09
C ALA A 478 2.96 -8.17 16.45
N ILE A 479 1.88 -8.63 17.08
CA ILE A 479 1.93 -9.40 18.34
C ILE A 479 2.73 -10.70 18.14
N ALA A 480 2.43 -11.46 17.07
CA ALA A 480 3.13 -12.69 16.75
C ALA A 480 4.63 -12.43 16.51
N THR A 481 4.99 -11.36 15.81
CA THR A 481 6.38 -10.96 15.59
C THR A 481 7.09 -10.68 16.92
N GLY A 482 6.47 -9.91 17.82
CA GLY A 482 7.01 -9.63 19.15
C GLY A 482 7.22 -10.89 19.99
N ILE A 483 6.20 -11.78 20.03
CA ILE A 483 6.28 -13.09 20.71
C ILE A 483 7.42 -13.93 20.11
N GLY A 484 7.50 -14.04 18.78
CA GLY A 484 8.53 -14.82 18.11
C GLY A 484 9.94 -14.33 18.43
N LEU A 485 10.16 -13.01 18.43
CA LEU A 485 11.44 -12.42 18.82
C LEU A 485 11.78 -12.73 20.29
N LEU A 486 10.81 -12.58 21.20
CA LEU A 486 10.98 -12.89 22.63
C LEU A 486 11.34 -14.36 22.86
N LEU A 487 10.57 -15.30 22.27
CA LEU A 487 10.81 -16.74 22.39
C LEU A 487 12.21 -17.12 21.87
N SER A 488 12.65 -16.50 20.77
CA SER A 488 13.96 -16.74 20.17
C SER A 488 15.11 -16.27 21.06
N VAL A 489 14.95 -15.12 21.73
CA VAL A 489 15.95 -14.58 22.67
C VAL A 489 15.99 -15.42 23.96
N LEU A 490 14.84 -15.79 24.50
CA LEU A 490 14.77 -16.61 25.71
C LEU A 490 15.38 -18.00 25.50
N ALA A 491 15.11 -18.65 24.37
CA ALA A 491 15.72 -19.92 24.00
C ALA A 491 17.26 -19.81 23.89
N TYR A 492 17.76 -18.69 23.35
CA TYR A 492 19.19 -18.43 23.25
C TYR A 492 19.87 -18.24 24.61
N ARG A 493 19.21 -17.57 25.57
CA ARG A 493 19.75 -17.38 26.93
C ARG A 493 19.76 -18.68 27.74
N ARG A 494 18.71 -19.50 27.65
CA ARG A 494 18.63 -20.81 28.33
C ARG A 494 19.69 -21.81 27.85
N GLY A 495 20.02 -21.79 26.55
CA GLY A 495 21.09 -22.62 25.98
C GLY A 495 22.51 -22.20 26.38
N ARG A 496 22.71 -21.01 26.96
CA ARG A 496 24.00 -20.55 27.52
C ARG A 496 24.14 -20.79 29.02
N GLY A 497 23.03 -20.84 29.75
CA GLY A 497 23.04 -21.07 31.21
C GLY A 497 23.28 -22.53 31.62
N THR A 498 23.34 -23.47 30.68
CA THR A 498 23.51 -24.92 30.93
C THR A 498 24.93 -25.42 30.67
N THR A 499 25.85 -24.56 30.23
CA THR A 499 27.30 -24.82 30.22
C THR A 499 27.96 -24.13 31.40
N ALA A 500 27.71 -24.62 32.61
CA ALA A 500 28.63 -24.41 33.73
C ALA A 500 29.84 -25.37 33.53
N PRO A 501 31.08 -24.96 33.82
CA PRO A 501 32.22 -25.84 33.70
C PRO A 501 32.05 -26.99 34.69
N ARG A 502 32.08 -28.24 34.19
CA ARG A 502 32.39 -29.40 35.03
C ARG A 502 33.80 -29.15 35.58
N ASN A 503 33.88 -28.69 36.83
CA ASN A 503 35.13 -28.72 37.57
C ASN A 503 35.62 -30.17 37.58
N ALA A 504 36.76 -30.38 36.94
CA ALA A 504 37.58 -31.56 37.13
C ALA A 504 38.24 -31.43 38.51
N ASP A 505 37.56 -31.94 39.53
CA ASP A 505 38.19 -32.36 40.79
C ASP A 505 37.99 -33.87 40.91
N GLU A 506 38.67 -34.62 40.02
CA GLU A 506 39.13 -35.97 40.38
C GLU A 506 40.60 -35.81 40.75
N ALA A 507 40.83 -35.73 42.07
CA ALA A 507 42.14 -35.74 42.67
C ALA A 507 42.91 -36.99 42.22
N SER A 508 44.00 -36.75 41.50
CA SER A 508 45.06 -37.75 41.30
C SER A 508 45.68 -38.07 42.66
N PRO A 509 45.77 -39.34 43.10
CA PRO A 509 46.47 -39.66 44.32
C PRO A 509 47.98 -39.48 44.14
N ASP A 510 48.57 -38.72 45.07
CA ASP A 510 50.00 -38.45 45.21
C ASP A 510 50.78 -39.76 45.46
N PRO A 511 51.78 -40.14 44.64
CA PRO A 511 52.56 -41.36 44.86
C PRO A 511 53.67 -41.26 45.92
N ARG A 512 53.68 -40.25 46.81
CA ARG A 512 54.77 -40.03 47.78
C ARG A 512 54.42 -40.13 49.26
N ALA A 513 53.35 -40.83 49.62
CA ALA A 513 52.99 -41.09 51.03
C ALA A 513 52.81 -42.60 51.35
N ALA A 514 53.56 -43.48 50.68
CA ALA A 514 53.52 -44.93 50.90
C ALA A 514 54.92 -45.56 51.05
N ARG A 515 55.83 -44.84 51.72
CA ARG A 515 57.13 -45.38 52.17
C ARG A 515 57.52 -44.67 53.46
N GLU A 516 56.89 -45.06 54.57
CA GLU A 516 57.47 -44.85 55.90
C GLU A 516 56.87 -45.76 57.00
N ASP A 517 55.83 -46.56 56.72
CA ASP A 517 55.21 -47.47 57.72
C ASP A 517 55.45 -48.98 57.49
N GLU A 518 56.40 -49.39 56.64
CA GLU A 518 56.79 -50.81 56.49
C GLU A 518 58.32 -51.00 56.63
N GLU A 519 58.90 -50.50 57.72
CA GLU A 519 60.22 -50.99 58.16
C GLU A 519 60.44 -50.85 59.67
N GLN A 520 59.44 -51.18 60.49
CA GLN A 520 59.62 -51.44 61.93
C GLN A 520 58.76 -52.62 62.41
N GLU A 521 58.81 -53.76 61.72
CA GLU A 521 58.46 -55.05 62.34
C GLU A 521 58.99 -56.22 61.50
N SER A 522 60.29 -56.55 61.65
CA SER A 522 60.83 -57.92 61.48
C SER A 522 62.37 -57.95 61.54
N VAL A 523 62.89 -58.21 62.75
CA VAL A 523 64.12 -58.98 63.04
C VAL A 523 65.48 -58.26 62.90
N ARG A 524 65.91 -57.55 63.95
CA ARG A 524 67.05 -57.92 64.83
C ARG A 524 67.35 -56.89 65.92
#